data_AF-A0A8S1ILR5-F1
#
_entry.id   AF-A0A8S1ILR5-F1
#
_cell.length_a   1.000
_cell.length_b   1.000
_cell.length_c   1.000
_cell.angle_alpha   90.00
_cell.angle_beta   90.00
_cell.angle_gamma   90.00
#
_symmetry.space_group_name_H-M   'P 1'
#
loop_
_entity.id
_entity.type
_entity.pdbx_description
1 polymer ?
#
loop_
_entity_poly.entity_id
_entity_poly.type
_entity_poly.pdbx_seq_one_letter_code
_entity_poly.pdbx_strand_id
1 'polypeptide(L)'
;MDAIVHALCAANQDQENVLQALRDFRGCYESWGPGKVEVLPQNAVKAITNVVSSHLPSVALVSAGLQCLWLIGVHASHAAAALRLEGGLQLCLKVLKRHQSRADITALACRTLAKCSSGSVASVQAILKEKGGWACLMGVLKANCTETTVYAAPESVAGNAYQVQKGSCTDGKGWALGQGCQSDGILQG
;
A
#
# COMPACT_ATOMS: atom_id res chain seq x y z
N MET A 1 -9.71 -21.06 8.26
CA MET A 1 -9.49 -19.60 8.32
C MET A 1 -9.93 -19.02 9.66
N ASP A 2 -11.17 -19.26 10.12
CA ASP A 2 -11.68 -18.71 11.38
C ASP A 2 -10.86 -19.13 12.62
N ALA A 3 -10.39 -20.38 12.65
CA ALA A 3 -9.50 -20.86 13.71
C ALA A 3 -8.17 -20.06 13.77
N ILE A 4 -7.63 -19.64 12.62
CA ILE A 4 -6.41 -18.83 12.55
C ILE A 4 -6.69 -17.40 13.05
N VAL A 5 -7.85 -16.83 12.71
CA VAL A 5 -8.25 -15.51 13.22
C VAL A 5 -8.51 -15.56 14.73
N HIS A 6 -9.12 -16.62 15.24
CA HIS A 6 -9.24 -16.87 16.68
C HIS A 6 -7.88 -16.99 17.36
N ALA A 7 -6.93 -17.72 16.74
CA ALA A 7 -5.57 -17.82 17.24
C ALA A 7 -4.87 -16.45 17.28
N LEU A 8 -5.02 -15.61 16.25
CA LEU A 8 -4.49 -14.24 16.24
C LEU A 8 -5.09 -13.37 17.35
N CYS A 9 -6.38 -13.54 17.66
CA CYS A 9 -7.03 -12.84 18.77
C CYS A 9 -6.54 -13.33 20.14
N ALA A 10 -6.26 -14.63 20.29
CA ALA A 10 -5.87 -15.25 21.56
C ALA A 10 -4.36 -15.15 21.86
N ALA A 11 -3.52 -15.21 20.83
CA ALA A 11 -2.07 -15.38 20.96
C ALA A 11 -1.29 -14.10 21.34
N ASN A 12 -1.95 -13.03 21.80
CA ASN A 12 -1.33 -11.70 21.89
C ASN A 12 -0.09 -11.59 22.80
N GLN A 13 0.25 -12.63 23.57
CA GLN A 13 1.44 -12.67 24.44
C GLN A 13 2.64 -13.44 23.87
N ASP A 14 2.46 -14.35 22.91
CA ASP A 14 3.54 -15.18 22.37
C ASP A 14 3.86 -14.79 20.93
N GLN A 15 5.02 -14.18 20.73
CA GLN A 15 5.43 -13.64 19.45
C GLN A 15 5.64 -14.72 18.38
N GLU A 16 6.13 -15.91 18.74
CA GLU A 16 6.36 -16.98 17.77
C GLU A 16 5.04 -17.57 17.29
N ASN A 17 4.12 -17.82 18.22
CA ASN A 17 2.78 -18.32 17.89
C ASN A 17 1.99 -17.33 17.03
N VAL A 18 2.08 -16.04 17.33
CA VAL A 18 1.45 -14.99 16.49
C VAL A 18 2.09 -14.95 15.11
N LEU A 19 3.42 -15.00 15.02
CA LEU A 19 4.13 -14.96 13.74
C LEU A 19 3.77 -16.17 12.88
N GLN A 20 3.67 -17.36 13.50
CA GLN A 20 3.25 -18.56 12.82
C GLN A 20 1.80 -18.45 12.34
N ALA A 21 0.87 -17.97 13.17
CA ALA A 21 -0.51 -17.75 12.78
C ALA A 21 -0.65 -16.76 11.61
N LEU A 22 0.18 -15.71 11.54
CA LEU A 22 0.21 -14.79 10.40
C LEU A 22 0.73 -15.47 9.12
N ARG A 23 1.74 -16.35 9.24
CA ARG A 23 2.26 -17.14 8.11
C ARG A 23 1.22 -18.13 7.61
N ASP A 24 0.54 -18.83 8.52
CA ASP A 24 -0.52 -19.78 8.19
C ASP A 24 -1.70 -19.06 7.53
N PHE A 25 -2.07 -17.88 8.05
CA PHE A 25 -3.08 -17.02 7.43
C PHE A 25 -2.71 -16.70 5.98
N ARG A 26 -1.48 -16.22 5.75
CA ARG A 26 -0.98 -15.89 4.43
C ARG A 26 -0.99 -17.09 3.49
N GLY A 27 -0.46 -18.24 3.94
CA GLY A 27 -0.42 -19.47 3.14
C GLY A 27 -1.82 -19.96 2.76
N CYS A 28 -2.76 -19.94 3.70
CA CYS A 28 -4.17 -20.25 3.41
C CYS A 28 -4.76 -19.28 2.39
N TYR A 29 -4.52 -17.97 2.53
CA TYR A 29 -5.09 -16.97 1.65
C TYR A 29 -4.48 -17.01 0.23
N GLU A 30 -3.18 -17.26 0.09
CA GLU A 30 -2.51 -17.42 -1.21
C GLU A 30 -2.96 -18.71 -1.92
N SER A 31 -3.31 -19.77 -1.16
CA SER A 31 -3.87 -21.00 -1.73
C SER A 31 -5.30 -20.83 -2.25
N TRP A 32 -5.99 -19.75 -1.89
CA TRP A 32 -7.32 -19.47 -2.40
C TRP A 32 -7.22 -18.94 -3.83
N GLY A 33 -7.67 -19.76 -4.78
CA GLY A 33 -7.82 -19.34 -6.16
C GLY A 33 -8.74 -18.12 -6.31
N PRO A 34 -8.75 -17.47 -7.49
CA PRO A 34 -9.37 -16.16 -7.73
C PRO A 34 -10.87 -16.06 -7.40
N GLY A 35 -11.59 -17.19 -7.24
CA GLY A 35 -13.01 -17.22 -6.88
C GLY A 35 -13.34 -17.39 -5.39
N LYS A 36 -12.37 -17.66 -4.50
CA LYS A 36 -12.61 -17.80 -3.04
C LYS A 36 -12.17 -16.60 -2.21
N VAL A 37 -11.53 -15.65 -2.87
CA VAL A 37 -10.97 -14.42 -2.32
C VAL A 37 -12.04 -13.50 -1.66
N GLU A 38 -13.31 -13.65 -2.04
CA GLU A 38 -14.39 -12.79 -1.54
C GLU A 38 -14.81 -13.08 -0.09
N VAL A 39 -14.49 -14.25 0.45
CA VAL A 39 -14.89 -14.62 1.82
C VAL A 39 -13.76 -14.34 2.80
N LEU A 40 -13.46 -13.06 3.00
CA LEU A 40 -12.58 -12.66 4.09
C LEU A 40 -13.27 -12.98 5.43
N PRO A 41 -12.63 -13.71 6.37
CA PRO A 41 -13.22 -13.97 7.67
C PRO A 41 -13.57 -12.68 8.38
N GLN A 42 -14.70 -12.70 9.08
CA GLN A 42 -15.12 -11.57 9.90
C GLN A 42 -14.03 -11.26 10.93
N ASN A 43 -13.73 -9.97 11.11
CA ASN A 43 -12.68 -9.47 12.01
C ASN A 43 -11.23 -9.80 11.62
N ALA A 44 -10.93 -10.44 10.48
CA ALA A 44 -9.55 -10.75 10.10
C ALA A 44 -8.66 -9.49 10.05
N VAL A 45 -9.14 -8.42 9.40
CA VAL A 45 -8.43 -7.14 9.32
C VAL A 45 -8.17 -6.56 10.71
N LYS A 46 -9.19 -6.61 11.58
CA LYS A 46 -9.11 -6.10 12.95
C LYS A 46 -8.10 -6.87 13.78
N ALA A 47 -8.14 -8.21 13.72
CA ALA A 47 -7.22 -9.08 14.44
C ALA A 47 -5.77 -8.79 14.02
N ILE A 48 -5.49 -8.76 12.71
CA ILE A 48 -4.16 -8.46 12.19
C ILE A 48 -3.72 -7.04 12.59
N THR A 49 -4.62 -6.06 12.50
CA THR A 49 -4.32 -4.67 12.88
C THR A 49 -4.00 -4.52 14.37
N ASN A 50 -4.71 -5.24 15.23
CA ASN A 50 -4.46 -5.27 16.67
C ASN A 50 -3.11 -5.92 16.97
N VAL A 51 -2.83 -7.08 16.38
CA VAL A 51 -1.55 -7.78 16.52
C VAL A 51 -0.38 -6.87 16.14
N VAL A 52 -0.43 -6.26 14.95
CA VAL A 52 0.66 -5.37 14.50
C VAL A 52 0.78 -4.15 15.41
N SER A 53 -0.34 -3.60 15.89
CA SER A 53 -0.33 -2.47 16.83
C SER A 53 0.32 -2.82 18.17
N SER A 54 0.02 -4.00 18.72
CA SER A 54 0.56 -4.48 20.00
C SER A 54 2.04 -4.86 19.90
N HIS A 55 2.49 -5.28 18.71
CA HIS A 55 3.86 -5.74 18.47
C HIS A 55 4.65 -4.80 17.55
N LEU A 56 4.33 -3.50 17.54
CA LEU A 56 5.01 -2.49 16.72
C LEU A 56 6.54 -2.51 16.78
N PRO A 57 7.20 -2.81 17.91
CA PRO A 57 8.67 -2.91 17.94
C PRO A 57 9.22 -4.11 17.15
N SER A 58 8.44 -5.18 17.00
CA SER A 58 8.86 -6.41 16.33
C SER A 58 8.73 -6.28 14.82
N VAL A 59 9.87 -6.14 14.15
CA VAL A 59 9.96 -6.02 12.70
C VAL A 59 9.35 -7.23 11.99
N ALA A 60 9.61 -8.43 12.50
CA ALA A 60 9.11 -9.67 11.90
C ALA A 60 7.57 -9.71 11.90
N LEU A 61 6.96 -9.36 13.03
CA LEU A 61 5.50 -9.31 13.19
C LEU A 61 4.88 -8.18 12.37
N VAL A 62 5.51 -7.00 12.36
CA VAL A 62 5.05 -5.87 11.55
C VAL A 62 5.10 -6.21 10.06
N SER A 63 6.19 -6.80 9.59
CA SER A 63 6.34 -7.22 8.18
C SER A 63 5.30 -8.27 7.81
N ALA A 64 5.17 -9.35 8.60
CA ALA A 64 4.21 -10.42 8.35
C ALA A 64 2.76 -9.91 8.35
N GLY A 65 2.40 -9.09 9.33
CA GLY A 65 1.06 -8.53 9.43
C GLY A 65 0.74 -7.56 8.28
N LEU A 66 1.68 -6.68 7.92
CA LEU A 66 1.50 -5.79 6.76
C LEU A 66 1.41 -6.55 5.44
N GLN A 67 2.14 -7.66 5.27
CA GLN A 67 2.01 -8.54 4.10
C GLN A 67 0.61 -9.14 4.02
N CYS A 68 0.04 -9.59 5.15
CA CYS A 68 -1.33 -10.09 5.19
C CYS A 68 -2.34 -8.99 4.83
N LEU A 69 -2.21 -7.79 5.38
CA LEU A 69 -3.10 -6.66 5.07
C LEU A 69 -3.01 -6.22 3.61
N TRP A 70 -1.80 -6.20 3.05
CA TRP A 70 -1.58 -5.92 1.62
C TRP A 70 -2.26 -6.98 0.75
N LEU A 71 -2.07 -8.26 1.06
CA LEU A 71 -2.67 -9.38 0.32
C LEU A 71 -4.19 -9.31 0.33
N ILE A 72 -4.80 -9.08 1.50
CA ILE A 72 -6.24 -8.84 1.63
C ILE A 72 -6.66 -7.67 0.73
N GLY A 73 -5.91 -6.56 0.80
CA GLY A 73 -6.12 -5.37 -0.01
C GLY A 73 -6.16 -5.65 -1.51
N VAL A 74 -5.18 -6.39 -2.03
CA VAL A 74 -5.04 -6.68 -3.47
C VAL A 74 -6.19 -7.52 -3.99
N HIS A 75 -6.63 -8.50 -3.21
CA HIS A 75 -7.49 -9.56 -3.72
C HIS A 75 -8.98 -9.28 -3.43
N ALA A 76 -9.36 -8.75 -2.27
CA ALA A 76 -10.77 -8.52 -1.96
C ALA A 76 -11.26 -7.14 -2.46
N SER A 77 -12.31 -7.15 -3.27
CA SER A 77 -12.99 -5.94 -3.79
C SER A 77 -13.46 -5.00 -2.68
N HIS A 78 -13.89 -5.55 -1.54
CA HIS A 78 -14.31 -4.79 -0.35
C HIS A 78 -13.19 -4.54 0.67
N ALA A 79 -11.96 -4.99 0.41
CA ALA A 79 -10.86 -4.89 1.37
C ALA A 79 -10.50 -3.46 1.74
N ALA A 80 -10.53 -2.53 0.78
CA ALA A 80 -10.24 -1.13 1.05
C ALA A 80 -11.26 -0.50 2.03
N ALA A 81 -12.52 -0.94 2.01
CA ALA A 81 -13.51 -0.50 2.99
C ALA A 81 -13.25 -1.12 4.37
N ALA A 82 -12.99 -2.43 4.43
CA ALA A 82 -12.67 -3.12 5.68
C ALA A 82 -11.40 -2.56 6.35
N LEU A 83 -10.34 -2.31 5.58
CA LEU A 83 -9.09 -1.70 6.06
C LEU A 83 -9.31 -0.29 6.63
N ARG A 84 -10.23 0.50 6.07
CA ARG A 84 -10.55 1.83 6.60
C ARG A 84 -11.36 1.74 7.89
N LEU A 85 -12.38 0.89 7.93
CA LEU A 85 -13.25 0.73 9.09
C LEU A 85 -12.51 0.14 10.29
N GLU A 86 -11.60 -0.81 10.06
CA GLU A 86 -10.88 -1.53 11.12
C GLU A 86 -9.53 -0.90 11.49
N GLY A 87 -9.31 0.38 11.13
CA GLY A 87 -8.15 1.15 11.59
C GLY A 87 -6.83 0.88 10.86
N GLY A 88 -6.84 0.18 9.71
CA GLY A 88 -5.66 -0.11 8.91
C GLY A 88 -4.90 1.15 8.45
N LEU A 89 -5.60 2.26 8.19
CA LEU A 89 -4.95 3.54 7.86
C LEU A 89 -4.14 4.10 9.05
N GLN A 90 -4.69 4.04 10.26
CA GLN A 90 -4.02 4.48 11.48
C GLN A 90 -2.81 3.60 11.80
N LEU A 91 -2.94 2.29 11.57
CA LEU A 91 -1.84 1.35 11.74
C LEU A 91 -0.67 1.69 10.83
N CYS A 92 -0.94 1.92 9.53
CA CYS A 92 0.12 2.24 8.58
C CYS A 92 0.88 3.51 9.01
N LEU A 93 0.18 4.55 9.47
CA LEU A 93 0.83 5.76 9.99
C LEU A 93 1.68 5.48 11.25
N LYS A 94 1.19 4.65 12.18
CA LYS A 94 1.98 4.24 13.36
C LYS A 94 3.24 3.48 12.97
N VAL A 95 3.14 2.56 12.02
CA VAL A 95 4.28 1.79 11.50
C VAL A 95 5.29 2.73 10.84
N LEU A 96 4.84 3.62 9.95
CA LEU A 96 5.69 4.60 9.27
C LEU A 96 6.43 5.49 10.26
N LYS A 97 5.76 5.97 11.30
CA LYS A 97 6.38 6.78 12.35
C LYS A 97 7.42 6.01 13.16
N ARG A 98 7.18 4.72 13.44
CA ARG A 98 8.08 3.89 14.26
C ARG A 98 9.29 3.40 13.48
N HIS A 99 9.09 2.98 12.24
CA HIS A 99 10.08 2.31 11.38
C HIS A 99 10.58 3.21 10.26
N GLN A 100 10.62 4.52 10.50
CA GLN A 100 10.86 5.54 9.46
C GLN A 100 12.16 5.34 8.65
N SER A 101 13.19 4.72 9.20
CA SER A 101 14.49 4.48 8.54
C SER A 101 14.61 3.11 7.86
N ARG A 102 13.55 2.30 7.90
CA ARG A 102 13.53 0.95 7.35
C ARG A 102 12.78 0.90 6.04
N ALA A 103 13.50 1.04 4.93
CA ALA A 103 12.94 1.10 3.59
C ALA A 103 12.03 -0.09 3.25
N ASP A 104 12.34 -1.30 3.73
CA ASP A 104 11.54 -2.50 3.55
C ASP A 104 10.14 -2.38 4.18
N ILE A 105 10.09 -1.95 5.45
CA ILE A 105 8.85 -1.79 6.21
C ILE A 105 8.06 -0.57 5.73
N THR A 106 8.74 0.55 5.47
CA THR A 106 8.08 1.80 5.04
C THR A 106 7.49 1.66 3.64
N ALA A 107 8.19 0.99 2.70
CA ALA A 107 7.65 0.71 1.37
C ALA A 107 6.38 -0.14 1.46
N LEU A 108 6.39 -1.19 2.27
CA LEU A 108 5.21 -2.05 2.46
C LEU A 108 4.06 -1.30 3.13
N ALA A 109 4.34 -0.52 4.17
CA ALA A 109 3.33 0.31 4.84
C ALA A 109 2.73 1.35 3.89
N CYS A 110 3.52 1.98 3.03
CA CYS A 110 3.05 2.92 2.00
C CYS A 110 2.17 2.22 0.95
N ARG A 111 2.52 1.01 0.50
CA ARG A 111 1.69 0.23 -0.43
C ARG A 111 0.33 -0.11 0.19
N THR A 112 0.33 -0.60 1.43
CA THR A 112 -0.90 -0.88 2.17
C THR A 112 -1.73 0.40 2.37
N LEU A 113 -1.10 1.51 2.74
CA LEU A 113 -1.75 2.82 2.89
C LEU A 113 -2.44 3.25 1.58
N ALA A 114 -1.74 3.18 0.45
CA ALA A 114 -2.29 3.53 -0.87
C ALA A 114 -3.52 2.68 -1.20
N LYS A 115 -3.52 1.39 -0.84
CA LYS A 115 -4.67 0.51 -1.04
C LYS A 115 -5.83 0.83 -0.10
N CYS A 116 -5.56 1.10 1.18
CA CYS A 116 -6.57 1.61 2.13
C CYS A 116 -7.23 2.89 1.62
N SER A 117 -6.47 3.72 0.92
CA SER A 117 -6.94 5.01 0.40
C SER A 117 -7.73 4.93 -0.90
N SER A 118 -7.72 3.79 -1.59
CA SER A 118 -8.47 3.62 -2.83
C SER A 118 -9.99 3.65 -2.55
N GLY A 119 -10.72 4.48 -3.30
CA GLY A 119 -12.19 4.56 -3.23
C GLY A 119 -12.80 5.51 -2.19
N SER A 120 -12.03 6.27 -1.40
CA SER A 120 -12.60 7.34 -0.56
C SER A 120 -11.58 8.42 -0.19
N VAL A 121 -11.64 9.55 -0.90
CA VAL A 121 -10.72 10.68 -0.69
C VAL A 121 -10.99 11.40 0.64
N ALA A 122 -12.26 11.57 1.02
CA ALA A 122 -12.64 12.34 2.20
C ALA A 122 -12.17 11.70 3.53
N SER A 123 -12.40 10.40 3.70
CA SER A 123 -12.01 9.67 4.93
C SER A 123 -10.49 9.61 5.11
N VAL A 124 -9.76 9.47 4.00
CA VAL A 124 -8.29 9.47 3.98
C VAL A 124 -7.74 10.86 4.30
N GLN A 125 -8.28 11.91 3.66
CA GLN A 125 -7.83 13.27 3.90
C GLN A 125 -8.06 13.71 5.34
N ALA A 126 -9.20 13.37 5.94
CA ALA A 126 -9.47 13.66 7.34
C ALA A 126 -8.41 13.06 8.26
N ILE A 127 -8.12 11.76 8.10
CA ILE A 127 -7.14 11.06 8.94
C ILE A 127 -5.71 11.59 8.70
N LEU A 128 -5.31 11.83 7.44
CA LEU A 128 -3.98 12.34 7.12
C LEU A 128 -3.76 13.77 7.62
N LYS A 129 -4.79 14.62 7.61
CA LYS A 129 -4.72 15.98 8.17
C LYS A 129 -4.70 15.96 9.70
N GLU A 130 -5.63 15.25 10.32
CA GLU A 130 -5.83 15.27 11.77
C GLU A 130 -4.69 14.60 12.55
N LYS A 131 -4.09 13.53 11.99
CA LYS A 131 -3.05 12.74 12.68
C LYS A 131 -1.62 13.15 12.31
N GLY A 132 -1.44 14.27 11.60
CA GLY A 132 -0.12 14.66 11.08
C GLY A 132 0.45 13.65 10.08
N GLY A 133 -0.41 12.90 9.37
CA GLY A 133 -0.01 11.86 8.44
C GLY A 133 0.86 12.39 7.30
N TRP A 134 0.60 13.61 6.83
CA TRP A 134 1.45 14.27 5.83
C TRP A 134 2.88 14.52 6.31
N ALA A 135 3.04 15.03 7.53
CA ALA A 135 4.36 15.25 8.12
C ALA A 135 5.10 13.91 8.31
N CYS A 136 4.38 12.85 8.71
CA CYS A 136 4.93 11.51 8.81
C CYS A 136 5.42 10.98 7.46
N LEU A 137 4.60 11.07 6.40
CA LEU A 137 4.99 10.64 5.06
C LEU A 137 6.20 11.41 4.55
N MET A 138 6.22 12.73 4.72
CA MET A 138 7.38 13.56 4.35
C MET A 138 8.64 13.19 5.14
N GLY A 139 8.49 12.86 6.43
CA GLY A 139 9.59 12.39 7.27
C GLY A 139 10.15 11.05 6.78
N VAL A 140 9.29 10.10 6.44
CA VAL A 140 9.69 8.82 5.87
C VAL A 140 10.38 9.01 4.52
N LEU A 141 9.85 9.85 3.64
CA LEU A 141 10.49 10.14 2.35
C LEU A 141 11.88 10.74 2.56
N LYS A 142 12.03 11.75 3.43
CA LYS A 142 13.34 12.33 3.76
C LYS A 142 14.32 11.30 4.34
N ALA A 143 13.84 10.38 5.17
CA ALA A 143 14.69 9.38 5.81
C ALA A 143 15.14 8.25 4.86
N ASN A 144 14.37 7.98 3.80
CA ASN A 144 14.67 6.88 2.86
C ASN A 144 15.17 7.35 1.49
N CYS A 145 14.97 8.63 1.14
CA CYS A 145 15.65 9.27 0.04
C CYS A 145 17.05 9.67 0.52
N THR A 146 18.01 8.76 0.40
CA THR A 146 19.42 9.16 0.41
C THR A 146 19.65 10.00 -0.85
N GLU A 147 20.32 11.15 -0.66
CA GLU A 147 20.59 12.21 -1.64
C GLU A 147 20.19 11.88 -3.08
N THR A 148 19.16 12.60 -3.55
CA THR A 148 19.01 12.93 -4.96
C THR A 148 20.40 13.27 -5.49
N THR A 149 20.95 12.44 -6.37
CA THR A 149 22.08 12.82 -7.21
C THR A 149 21.78 14.22 -7.70
N VAL A 150 22.58 15.18 -7.26
CA VAL A 150 22.49 16.57 -7.69
C VAL A 150 22.67 16.54 -9.20
N TYR A 151 21.57 16.56 -9.95
CA TYR A 151 21.61 16.99 -11.34
C TYR A 151 21.93 18.47 -11.23
N ALA A 152 23.23 18.79 -11.30
CA ALA A 152 23.69 20.14 -11.48
C ALA A 152 22.94 20.67 -12.71
N ALA A 153 22.03 21.61 -12.47
CA ALA A 153 21.38 22.32 -13.56
C ALA A 153 22.49 22.93 -14.41
N PRO A 154 22.59 22.64 -15.72
CA PRO A 154 23.40 23.47 -16.58
C PRO A 154 22.80 24.89 -16.50
N GLU A 155 23.66 25.84 -16.15
CA GLU A 155 23.31 27.25 -16.09
C GLU A 155 22.63 27.71 -17.39
N SER A 156 21.55 28.44 -17.22
CA SER A 156 20.79 29.25 -18.18
C SER A 156 21.11 29.10 -19.67
N VAL A 157 20.09 28.73 -20.46
CA VAL A 157 19.79 29.50 -21.66
C VAL A 157 18.30 29.83 -21.65
N ALA A 158 18.04 31.14 -21.74
CA ALA A 158 16.73 31.75 -21.75
C ALA A 158 15.83 31.26 -22.89
N GLY A 159 14.52 31.32 -22.65
CA GLY A 159 13.54 31.52 -23.72
C GLY A 159 12.65 30.33 -24.04
N ASN A 160 11.42 30.44 -23.53
CA ASN A 160 10.16 30.11 -24.20
C ASN A 160 9.69 28.64 -24.31
N ALA A 161 8.48 28.49 -23.77
CA ALA A 161 7.37 27.66 -24.26
C ALA A 161 7.44 26.12 -24.09
N TYR A 162 6.44 25.63 -23.34
CA TYR A 162 6.01 24.24 -23.33
C TYR A 162 5.58 23.77 -24.74
N GLN A 163 6.18 22.69 -25.25
CA GLN A 163 5.51 21.61 -26.01
C GLN A 163 6.33 20.32 -25.92
N VAL A 164 5.61 19.20 -25.93
CA VAL A 164 6.05 17.82 -25.61
C VAL A 164 6.26 16.98 -26.89
N GLN A 165 7.00 15.86 -26.77
CA GLN A 165 7.09 14.65 -27.65
C GLN A 165 8.28 14.60 -28.62
N LYS A 166 8.99 13.49 -28.91
CA LYS A 166 8.87 12.00 -28.83
C LYS A 166 10.32 11.49 -28.56
N GLY A 167 10.67 10.31 -28.03
CA GLY A 167 10.07 8.99 -28.01
C GLY A 167 11.24 7.98 -28.00
N SER A 168 11.10 6.84 -27.29
CA SER A 168 11.83 5.60 -27.59
C SER A 168 11.28 4.49 -26.70
N CYS A 169 10.21 3.85 -27.17
CA CYS A 169 9.79 2.54 -26.69
C CYS A 169 10.44 1.49 -27.60
N THR A 170 11.49 0.84 -27.10
CA THR A 170 11.91 -0.51 -27.49
C THR A 170 11.53 -1.33 -26.24
N ASP A 171 10.44 -2.11 -26.17
CA ASP A 171 10.01 -3.14 -27.09
C ASP A 171 8.49 -3.35 -27.02
N GLY A 172 7.90 -3.74 -28.14
CA GLY A 172 6.46 -3.76 -28.35
C GLY A 172 5.70 -4.77 -27.48
N LYS A 173 4.84 -4.24 -26.59
CA LYS A 173 3.42 -4.58 -26.38
C LYS A 173 2.87 -3.71 -25.25
N GLY A 174 2.37 -2.53 -25.63
CA GLY A 174 1.88 -1.50 -24.72
C GLY A 174 0.50 -1.81 -24.14
N TRP A 175 0.32 -1.46 -22.87
CA TRP A 175 -1.00 -1.31 -22.27
C TRP A 175 -1.52 0.09 -22.56
N ALA A 176 -2.59 0.19 -23.35
CA ALA A 176 -3.31 1.42 -23.62
C ALA A 176 -4.50 1.55 -22.64
N LEU A 177 -4.48 2.61 -21.83
CA LEU A 177 -5.66 3.31 -21.31
C LEU A 177 -5.66 4.64 -22.09
N GLY A 178 -6.67 5.16 -22.76
CA GLY A 178 -8.07 4.83 -22.96
C GLY A 178 -8.74 6.14 -23.44
N GLN A 179 -9.66 6.00 -24.40
CA GLN A 179 -10.69 6.96 -24.83
C GLN A 179 -10.36 8.10 -25.81
N GLY A 180 -11.28 8.28 -26.76
CA GLY A 180 -11.68 9.61 -27.24
C GLY A 180 -11.81 9.75 -28.75
N CYS A 181 -13.04 9.70 -29.25
CA CYS A 181 -13.46 10.01 -30.62
C CYS A 181 -12.92 11.35 -31.14
N GLN A 182 -12.58 11.45 -32.44
CA GLN A 182 -13.41 12.15 -33.44
C GLN A 182 -12.68 12.31 -34.79
N SER A 183 -13.36 11.80 -35.82
CA SER A 183 -13.65 12.35 -37.15
C SER A 183 -12.58 12.96 -38.08
N ASP A 184 -12.79 12.60 -39.34
CA ASP A 184 -12.49 13.34 -40.57
C ASP A 184 -11.12 13.17 -41.22
N GLY A 185 -11.10 12.28 -42.21
CA GLY A 185 -11.24 12.79 -43.58
C GLY A 185 -9.96 12.85 -44.44
N ILE A 186 -10.17 12.38 -45.68
CA ILE A 186 -9.49 12.75 -46.94
C ILE A 186 -8.29 11.88 -47.38
N LEU A 187 -8.66 10.93 -48.25
CA LEU A 187 -8.15 10.69 -49.62
C LEU A 187 -6.67 11.03 -49.91
N GLN A 188 -5.92 10.02 -50.35
CA GLN A 188 -5.42 9.96 -51.74
C GLN A 188 -4.85 8.56 -52.04
N GLY A 189 -5.22 8.04 -53.21
CA GLY A 189 -4.89 6.72 -53.74
C GLY A 189 -5.99 6.26 -54.68
#